data_AF-A0A258HNI1-F1
#
_entry.id   AF-A0A258HNI1-F1
#
_cell.length_a   1.000
_cell.length_b   1.000
_cell.length_c   1.000
_cell.angle_alpha   90.00
_cell.angle_beta   90.00
_cell.angle_gamma   90.00
#
_symmetry.space_group_name_H-M   'P 1'
#
loop_
_entity.id
_entity.type
_entity.pdbx_description
1 polymer ?
#
loop_
_entity_poly.entity_id
_entity_poly.type
_entity_poly.pdbx_seq_one_letter_code
_entity_poly.pdbx_strand_id
1 'polypeptide(L)' 'MTSVPSPATLHYGDGEFAVLKPGPFVLCAVSGRPIPLEILRYWSVEHQEPYFSPAEALSRMVDQ' A
#
# COMPACT_ATOMS: atom_id res chain seq x y z
N MET A 1 -4.86 27.58 -5.60
CA MET A 1 -4.31 26.46 -6.40
C MET A 1 -4.18 25.27 -5.47
N THR A 2 -5.14 24.34 -5.46
CA THR A 2 -5.06 23.12 -4.63
C THR A 2 -4.96 21.93 -5.56
N SER A 3 -3.74 21.43 -5.76
CA SER A 3 -3.52 20.15 -6.43
C SER A 3 -4.09 19.05 -5.54
N VAL A 4 -5.06 18.29 -6.04
CA VAL A 4 -5.59 17.13 -5.31
C VAL A 4 -4.43 16.13 -5.17
N PRO A 5 -4.11 15.65 -3.94
CA PRO A 5 -3.04 14.68 -3.76
C PRO A 5 -3.45 13.35 -4.38
N SER A 6 -2.71 12.91 -5.40
CA SER A 6 -2.89 11.61 -6.06
C SER A 6 -2.21 10.50 -5.25
N PRO A 7 -2.78 9.28 -5.22
CA PRO A 7 -2.11 8.16 -4.60
C PRO A 7 -0.78 7.84 -5.30
N ALA A 8 0.23 7.48 -4.52
CA ALA A 8 1.47 6.93 -5.00
C ALA A 8 1.21 5.55 -5.63
N THR A 9 2.03 5.19 -6.60
CA THR A 9 2.10 3.83 -7.11
C THR A 9 3.46 3.29 -6.74
N LEU A 10 3.49 2.22 -5.95
CA LEU A 10 4.72 1.56 -5.54
C LEU A 10 4.78 0.17 -6.17
N HIS A 11 5.99 -0.30 -6.39
CA HIS A 11 6.30 -1.69 -6.67
C HIS A 11 6.91 -2.28 -5.41
N TYR A 12 6.32 -3.36 -4.90
CA TYR A 12 6.67 -3.97 -3.63
C TYR A 12 7.72 -5.06 -3.85
N GLY A 13 8.88 -4.93 -3.21
CA GLY A 13 9.94 -5.94 -3.20
C GLY A 13 10.07 -6.62 -1.83
N ASP A 14 11.03 -7.52 -1.74
CA ASP A 14 11.32 -8.32 -0.54
C ASP A 14 12.05 -7.46 0.51
N GLY A 15 11.28 -6.61 1.21
CA GLY A 15 11.79 -5.71 2.26
C GLY A 15 12.01 -4.26 1.84
N GLU A 16 11.88 -3.95 0.54
CA GLU A 16 11.93 -2.59 0.01
C GLU A 16 10.78 -2.36 -0.98
N PHE A 17 10.52 -1.11 -1.34
CA PHE A 17 9.57 -0.77 -2.41
C PHE A 17 10.13 0.32 -3.31
N ALA A 18 9.85 0.21 -4.60
CA ALA A 18 10.23 1.20 -5.60
C ALA A 18 9.03 2.12 -5.90
N VAL A 19 9.23 3.44 -5.85
CA VAL A 19 8.19 4.41 -6.19
C VAL A 19 8.08 4.53 -7.70
N LEU A 20 7.00 4.00 -8.29
CA LEU A 20 6.69 4.14 -9.72
C LEU A 20 6.03 5.49 -10.03
N LYS A 21 5.09 5.91 -9.16
CA LYS A 21 4.46 7.24 -9.23
C LYS A 21 4.54 7.92 -7.87
N PRO A 22 5.03 9.17 -7.81
CA PRO A 22 5.12 9.90 -6.55
C PRO A 22 3.72 10.25 -6.03
N GLY A 23 3.54 10.11 -4.73
CA GLY A 23 2.33 10.50 -4.03
C GLY A 23 2.52 10.41 -2.51
N PRO A 24 1.69 11.08 -1.71
CA PRO A 24 1.83 11.10 -0.26
C PRO A 24 1.33 9.80 0.43
N PHE A 25 0.48 9.02 -0.23
CA PHE A 25 -0.11 7.79 0.32
C PHE A 25 -0.38 6.77 -0.77
N VAL A 26 -0.45 5.48 -0.41
CA VAL A 26 -1.00 4.40 -1.26
C VAL A 26 -2.39 4.01 -0.77
N LEU A 27 -3.15 3.25 -1.56
CA LEU A 27 -4.46 2.75 -1.14
C LEU A 27 -4.34 1.29 -0.73
N CYS A 28 -4.88 0.94 0.45
CA CYS A 28 -4.97 -0.44 0.92
C CYS A 28 -5.75 -1.29 -0.09
N ALA A 29 -5.21 -2.43 -0.49
CA ALA A 29 -5.87 -3.32 -1.45
C ALA A 29 -7.15 -3.96 -0.89
N VAL A 30 -7.22 -4.14 0.43
CA VAL A 30 -8.36 -4.80 1.11
C VAL A 30 -9.47 -3.80 1.42
N SER A 31 -9.12 -2.69 2.07
CA SER A 31 -10.10 -1.72 2.57
C SER A 31 -10.19 -0.43 1.76
N GLY A 32 -9.31 -0.20 0.78
CA GLY A 32 -9.26 1.05 0.01
C GLY A 32 -8.81 2.28 0.82
N ARG A 33 -8.34 2.10 2.05
CA ARG A 33 -7.94 3.19 2.94
C ARG A 33 -6.61 3.80 2.50
N PRO A 34 -6.43 5.13 2.59
CA PRO A 34 -5.14 5.76 2.31
C PRO A 34 -4.12 5.41 3.41
N ILE A 35 -2.98 4.86 2.99
CA ILE A 35 -1.84 4.48 3.82
C ILE A 35 -0.69 5.45 3.49
N PRO A 36 -0.36 6.39 4.38
CA PRO A 36 0.84 7.21 4.24
C PRO A 36 2.09 6.34 4.06
N LEU A 37 2.97 6.73 3.14
CA LEU A 37 4.20 5.99 2.86
C LEU A 37 5.10 5.83 4.10
N GLU A 38 5.07 6.80 5.01
CA GLU A 38 5.83 6.79 6.27
C GLU A 38 5.39 5.70 7.27
N ILE A 39 4.13 5.26 7.21
CA ILE A 39 3.59 4.21 8.08
C ILE A 39 3.42 2.86 7.38
N LEU A 40 3.70 2.81 6.08
CA LEU A 40 3.55 1.62 5.25
C LEU A 40 4.56 0.55 5.71
N ARG A 41 4.06 -0.40 6.49
CA ARG A 41 4.87 -1.50 7.06
C ARG A 41 4.45 -2.89 6.57
N TYR A 42 3.24 -3.01 6.02
CA TYR A 42 2.68 -4.29 5.64
C TYR A 42 2.29 -4.25 4.15
N TRP A 43 2.87 -5.15 3.38
CA TRP A 43 2.56 -5.34 1.96
C TRP A 43 2.82 -6.79 1.54
N SER A 44 2.23 -7.21 0.43
CA SER A 44 2.51 -8.50 -0.21
C SER A 44 3.29 -8.27 -1.50
N VAL A 45 4.45 -8.92 -1.60
CA VAL A 45 5.31 -8.90 -2.81
C VAL A 45 4.67 -9.72 -3.93
N GLU A 46 4.08 -10.86 -3.60
CA GLU A 46 3.44 -11.75 -4.58
C GLU A 46 2.24 -11.09 -5.25
N HIS A 47 1.40 -10.41 -4.46
CA HIS A 47 0.19 -9.75 -4.97
C HIS A 47 0.40 -8.28 -5.34
N GLN A 48 1.55 -7.67 -4.99
CA GLN A 48 1.81 -6.25 -5.18
C GLN A 48 0.79 -5.35 -4.49
N GLU A 49 0.39 -5.71 -3.26
CA GLU A 49 -0.71 -5.10 -2.53
C GLU A 49 -0.26 -4.55 -1.16
N PRO A 50 -0.51 -3.27 -0.85
CA PRO A 50 -0.27 -2.72 0.49
C PRO A 50 -1.46 -2.95 1.43
N TYR A 51 -1.17 -3.05 2.72
CA TYR A 51 -2.16 -3.21 3.78
C TYR A 51 -1.96 -2.14 4.87
N PHE A 52 -3.06 -1.55 5.35
CA PHE A 52 -2.98 -0.51 6.39
C PHE A 52 -2.66 -1.12 7.76
N SER A 53 -3.21 -2.29 8.05
CA SER A 53 -3.00 -3.01 9.32
C SER A 53 -2.60 -4.47 9.08
N PRO A 54 -1.96 -5.12 10.06
CA PRO A 54 -1.76 -6.57 10.04
C PRO A 54 -3.07 -7.35 9.92
N ALA A 55 -4.19 -6.82 10.47
CA ALA A 55 -5.51 -7.42 10.31
C ALA A 55 -5.97 -7.50 8.85
N GLU A 56 -5.66 -6.49 8.04
CA GLU A 56 -6.00 -6.46 6.61
C GLU A 56 -5.10 -7.42 5.82
N ALA A 57 -3.81 -7.46 6.14
CA ALA A 57 -2.89 -8.45 5.56
C ALA A 57 -3.35 -9.90 5.88
N LEU A 58 -3.71 -10.17 7.13
CA LEU A 58 -4.28 -11.45 7.57
C LEU A 58 -5.58 -11.77 6.85
N SER A 59 -6.48 -10.79 6.69
CA SER A 59 -7.75 -11.00 5.99
C SER A 59 -7.52 -11.48 4.56
N ARG A 60 -6.49 -10.96 3.87
CA ARG A 60 -6.12 -11.42 2.52
C ARG A 60 -5.46 -12.79 2.52
N MET A 61 -4.72 -13.14 3.58
CA MET A 61 -4.13 -14.48 3.74
C MET A 61 -5.17 -15.56 4.05
N VAL A 62 -6.24 -15.22 4.78
CA VAL A 62 -7.31 -16.17 5.15
C VAL A 62 -8.25 -16.48 3.99
N ASP A 63 -8.35 -15.59 3.00
CA ASP A 63 -9.14 -15.80 1.77
C ASP A 63 -8.46 -16.73 0.75
N GLN A 64 -7.22 -17.17 1.00
CA GLN A 64 -6.43 -18.04 0.11
C GLN A 64 -6.50 -19.53 0.51
#